data_AF-A0A7V3H380-F1
#
_entry.id   AF-A0A7V3H380-F1
#
_cell.length_a   1.000
_cell.length_b   1.000
_cell.length_c   1.000
_cell.angle_alpha   90.00
_cell.angle_beta   90.00
_cell.angle_gamma   90.00
#
_symmetry.space_group_name_H-M   'P 1'
#
loop_
_entity.id
_entity.type
_entity.pdbx_description
1 polymer ?
#
loop_
_entity_poly.entity_id
_entity_poly.type
_entity_poly.pdbx_seq_one_letter_code
_entity_poly.pdbx_strand_id
1 'polypeptide(L)' 'MTLTAIAGKVERGERLTPAEGVVLLRAADLPLLRTLASLVRFRKHPAPEVTYVVGRNLSYTNVCWVQCTFCA' A
#
# COMPACT_ATOMS: atom_id res chain seq x y z
N MET A 1 -6.76 -1.66 19.44
CA MET A 1 -6.52 -0.23 19.18
C MET A 1 -7.66 0.32 18.33
N THR A 2 -8.06 1.57 18.55
CA THR A 2 -9.12 2.22 17.77
C THR A 2 -8.55 2.79 16.46
N LEU A 3 -9.40 2.98 15.45
CA LEU A 3 -9.01 3.59 14.17
C LEU A 3 -8.42 4.99 14.38
N THR A 4 -8.96 5.77 15.30
CA THR A 4 -8.46 7.11 15.65
C THR A 4 -7.02 7.08 16.18
N ALA A 5 -6.69 6.10 17.02
CA ALA A 5 -5.32 5.95 17.53
C ALA A 5 -4.33 5.63 16.39
N ILE A 6 -4.74 4.75 15.47
CA ILE A 6 -3.93 4.39 14.29
C ILE A 6 -3.77 5.59 13.36
N ALA A 7 -4.85 6.33 13.08
CA ALA A 7 -4.81 7.55 12.28
C ALA A 7 -3.82 8.58 12.87
N GLY A 8 -3.87 8.81 14.19
CA GLY A 8 -2.94 9.69 14.88
C GLY A 8 -1.47 9.28 14.72
N LYS A 9 -1.16 7.97 14.72
CA LYS A 9 0.19 7.48 14.41
C LYS A 9 0.63 7.86 13.00
N VAL A 10 -0.27 7.69 12.01
CA VAL A 10 0.00 8.03 10.61
C VAL A 10 0.25 9.53 10.43
N GLU A 11 -0.54 10.38 11.10
CA GLU A 11 -0.39 11.83 11.13
C GLU A 11 0.94 12.28 11.73
N ARG A 12 1.42 11.59 12.77
CA ARG A 12 2.75 11.82 13.36
C ARG A 12 3.91 11.18 12.59
N GLY A 13 3.61 10.39 11.56
CA GLY A 13 4.63 9.71 10.75
C GLY A 13 5.25 8.49 11.41
N GLU A 14 4.59 7.93 12.43
CA GLU A 14 5.04 6.74 13.13
C GLU A 14 4.77 5.47 12.31
N ARG A 15 5.63 4.46 12.48
CA ARG A 15 5.46 3.16 11.83
C ARG A 15 4.28 2.40 12.44
N LEU A 16 3.41 1.89 11.56
CA LEU A 16 2.35 0.97 11.95
C LEU A 16 2.90 -0.45 12.11
N THR A 17 2.32 -1.17 13.06
CA THR A 17 2.57 -2.60 13.29
C THR A 17 1.68 -3.46 12.37
N PRO A 18 2.03 -4.73 12.12
CA PRO A 18 1.18 -5.64 11.36
C PRO A 18 -0.23 -5.78 11.95
N ALA A 19 -0.37 -5.82 13.28
CA ALA A 19 -1.66 -5.91 13.96
C ALA A 19 -2.54 -4.67 13.70
N GLU A 20 -1.95 -3.47 13.70
CA GLU A 20 -2.66 -2.24 13.32
C GLU A 20 -3.08 -2.27 11.83
N GLY A 21 -2.26 -2.84 10.96
CA GLY A 21 -2.60 -3.06 9.55
C GLY A 21 -3.82 -3.97 9.36
N VAL A 22 -3.92 -5.05 10.16
CA VAL A 22 -5.10 -5.93 10.16
C VAL A 22 -6.36 -5.19 10.60
N VAL A 23 -6.26 -4.29 11.60
CA VAL A 23 -7.38 -3.46 12.03
C VAL A 23 -7.85 -2.54 10.90
N LEU A 24 -6.91 -1.87 10.22
CA LEU A 24 -7.23 -1.01 9.07
C LEU A 24 -7.93 -1.81 7.95
N LEU A 25 -7.41 -2.99 7.61
CA LEU A 25 -7.97 -3.84 6.57
C LEU A 25 -9.42 -4.27 6.86
N ARG A 26 -9.74 -4.53 8.12
CA ARG A 26 -11.05 -5.06 8.52
C ARG A 26 -12.09 -3.99 8.83
N ALA A 27 -11.67 -2.82 9.32
CA ALA A 27 -12.59 -1.86 9.95
C ALA A 27 -12.52 -0.45 9.36
N ALA A 28 -11.47 -0.07 8.64
CA ALA A 28 -11.40 1.27 8.06
C ALA A 28 -12.24 1.35 6.78
N ASP A 29 -12.92 2.48 6.60
CA ASP A 29 -13.58 2.78 5.33
C ASP A 29 -12.58 3.31 4.30
N LEU A 30 -12.97 3.22 3.03
CA LEU A 30 -12.12 3.67 1.93
C LEU A 30 -11.76 5.18 2.01
N PRO A 31 -12.68 6.09 2.39
CA PRO A 31 -12.35 7.51 2.56
C PRO A 31 -11.27 7.80 3.59
N LEU A 32 -11.32 7.17 4.78
CA LEU A 32 -10.29 7.31 5.80
C LEU A 32 -8.94 6.81 5.28
N LEU A 33 -8.92 5.61 4.69
CA LEU A 33 -7.70 5.02 4.13
C LEU A 33 -7.07 5.91 3.07
N ARG A 34 -7.88 6.44 2.15
CA ARG A 34 -7.43 7.36 1.09
C ARG A 34 -6.78 8.61 1.69
N THR A 35 -7.42 9.23 2.68
CA THR A 35 -6.92 10.46 3.31
C THR A 35 -5.57 10.22 3.99
N LEU A 36 -5.47 9.15 4.80
CA LEU A 36 -4.24 8.78 5.50
C LEU A 36 -3.12 8.41 4.51
N ALA A 37 -3.43 7.62 3.48
CA ALA A 37 -2.45 7.24 2.46
C ALA A 37 -1.96 8.45 1.63
N SER A 38 -2.87 9.37 1.27
CA SER A 38 -2.53 10.60 0.55
C SER A 38 -1.59 11.49 1.37
N LEU A 39 -1.88 11.66 2.67
CA LEU A 39 -1.02 12.38 3.60
C LEU A 39 0.40 11.79 3.64
N VAL A 40 0.51 10.46 3.73
CA VAL A 40 1.81 9.77 3.69
C VAL A 40 2.51 9.94 2.35
N ARG A 41 1.77 9.86 1.23
CA ARG A 41 2.29 10.08 -0.12
C ARG A 41 2.88 11.48 -0.26
N PHE A 42 2.18 12.53 0.16
CA PHE A 42 2.69 13.91 0.08
C PHE A 42 3.82 14.19 1.06
N ARG A 43 3.86 13.53 2.22
CA ARG A 43 5.02 13.58 3.11
C ARG A 43 6.28 13.02 2.45
N LYS A 44 6.16 11.93 1.67
CA LYS A 44 7.29 11.29 0.96
C LYS A 44 7.62 11.96 -0.37
N HIS A 45 6.61 12.47 -1.06
CA HIS A 45 6.69 13.07 -2.39
C HIS A 45 5.90 14.39 -2.37
N PRO A 46 6.51 15.49 -1.88
CA PRO A 46 5.82 16.77 -1.69
C PRO A 46 5.40 17.43 -3.01
N ALA A 47 6.18 17.22 -4.07
CA ALA A 47 5.80 17.69 -5.39
C ALA A 47 4.58 16.92 -5.90
N PRO A 48 3.61 17.60 -6.53
CA PRO A 48 2.46 16.96 -7.17
C PRO A 48 2.83 16.28 -8.51
N GLU A 49 4.06 15.81 -8.64
CA GLU A 49 4.54 15.07 -9.80
C GLU A 49 4.28 13.57 -9.60
N VAL A 50 3.86 12.91 -10.68
CA VAL A 50 3.70 11.46 -10.75
C VAL A 50 4.49 10.96 -11.94
N THR A 51 5.46 10.08 -11.67
CA THR A 51 6.34 9.52 -12.69
C THR A 51 5.87 8.12 -13.10
N TYR A 52 6.40 7.62 -14.21
CA TYR A 52 6.13 6.29 -14.73
C TYR A 52 7.46 5.60 -15.08
N VAL A 53 7.44 4.26 -15.05
CA VAL A 53 8.59 3.44 -15.44
C VAL A 53 8.34 2.87 -16.83
N VAL A 54 9.22 3.18 -17.79
CA VAL A 54 9.26 2.52 -19.10
C VAL A 54 10.23 1.35 -19.02
N GLY A 55 9.70 0.14 -19.01
CA GLY A 55 10.48 -1.08 -18.91
C GLY A 55 10.12 -2.07 -20.01
N ARG A 56 11.13 -2.80 -20.50
CA ARG A 56 10.94 -3.97 -21.36
C ARG A 56 11.25 -5.22 -20.55
N ASN A 57 10.25 -6.08 -20.36
CA ASN A 57 10.44 -7.41 -19.80
C ASN A 57 10.53 -8.42 -20.95
N LEU A 58 11.63 -9.18 -21.00
CA LEU A 58 11.81 -10.28 -21.95
C LEU A 58 11.62 -11.60 -21.20
N SER A 59 10.46 -12.21 -21.37
CA SER A 59 10.17 -13.54 -20.83
C SER A 59 10.56 -14.59 -21.87
N TYR A 60 11.75 -15.17 -21.73
CA TYR A 60 12.27 -16.18 -22.66
C TYR A 60 11.48 -17.49 -22.66
N THR A 61 10.76 -17.78 -21.57
CA THR A 61 9.90 -18.96 -21.45
C THR A 61 8.69 -18.63 -20.59
N ASN A 62 7.57 -19.26 -20.89
CA ASN A 62 6.36 -19.31 -20.08
C ASN A 62 6.09 -20.72 -19.50
N VAL A 63 7.01 -21.67 -19.70
CA VAL A 63 6.90 -23.02 -19.15
C VAL A 63 7.31 -23.01 -17.68
N CYS A 64 6.47 -23.58 -16.82
CA CYS A 64 6.75 -23.74 -15.40
C CYS A 64 6.29 -25.12 -14.92
N TRP A 65 7.07 -25.74 -14.03
CA TRP A 65 6.69 -27.01 -13.38
C TRP A 65 5.83 -26.80 -12.13
N VAL A 66 5.79 -25.57 -11.62
CA VAL A 66 4.93 -25.19 -10.50
C VAL A 66 3.52 -24.91 -11.03
N GLN A 67 2.52 -25.52 -10.40
CA GLN A 67 1.11 -25.41 -10.79
C GLN A 67 0.38 -24.45 -9.84
N CYS A 68 0.74 -23.16 -9.89
CA CYS A 68 0.05 -22.14 -9.11
C CYS A 68 -1.40 -22.01 -9.59
N THR A 69 -2.38 -22.04 -8.67
CA THR A 69 -3.81 -21.98 -9.01
C THR A 69 -4.28 -20.66 -9.63
N PHE A 70 -3.44 -19.62 -9.56
CA PHE A 70 -3.72 -18.27 -10.07
C PHE A 70 -2.85 -17.90 -11.28
N CYS A 71 -1.85 -18.73 -11.62
CA CYS A 71 -0.98 -18.49 -12.78
C CYS A 71 -1.51 -19.32 -13.96
N ALA A 72 -1.51 -18.70 -15.15
CA ALA A 72 -2.13 -19.27 -16.36
C ALA A 72 -1.47 -20.56 -16.85
#